data_AF-A0A928UJ75-F1
#
_entry.id   AF-A0A928UJ75-F1
#
_cell.length_a   1.000
_cell.length_b   1.000
_cell.length_c   1.000
_cell.angle_alpha   90.00
_cell.angle_beta   90.00
_cell.angle_gamma   90.00
#
_symmetry.space_group_name_H-M   'P 1'
#
loop_
_entity.id
_entity.type
_entity.pdbx_description
1 polymer ?
#
loop_
_entity_poly.entity_id
_entity_poly.type
_entity_poly.pdbx_seq_one_letter_code
_entity_poly.pdbx_strand_id
1 'polypeptide(L)' 'MTFNKKKLKQEPISPSIFNTKKLVYSCEDCSFFINEKKTCEIGFNSKLYQQEQQNSLYNKEGKLNICLFLEID' A
#
# COMPACT_ATOMS: atom_id res chain seq x y z
N MET A 1 -24.27 7.39 -8.90
CA MET A 1 -22.98 8.09 -8.94
C MET A 1 -21.91 7.06 -8.61
N THR A 2 -21.21 6.49 -9.60
CA THR A 2 -20.35 5.32 -9.38
C THR A 2 -18.88 5.71 -9.51
N PHE A 3 -18.32 6.28 -8.45
CA PHE A 3 -16.88 6.48 -8.33
C PHE A 3 -16.33 5.50 -7.29
N ASN A 4 -15.99 4.31 -7.75
CA ASN A 4 -15.19 3.36 -6.95
C ASN A 4 -14.00 2.89 -7.80
N LYS A 5 -13.19 3.86 -8.26
CA LYS A 5 -11.92 3.58 -8.93
C LYS A 5 -10.86 3.27 -7.87
N LYS A 6 -10.87 2.01 -7.44
CA LYS A 6 -9.73 1.27 -6.87
C LYS A 6 -8.45 1.59 -7.66
N LYS A 7 -7.61 2.51 -7.17
CA LYS A 7 -6.39 2.94 -7.88
C LYS A 7 -5.15 2.60 -7.08
N LEU A 8 -4.26 1.91 -7.77
CA LEU A 8 -2.90 1.69 -7.36
C LEU A 8 -2.09 2.89 -7.85
N LYS A 9 -1.42 3.59 -6.94
CA LYS A 9 -0.59 4.75 -7.30
C LYS A 9 0.79 4.57 -6.70
N GLN A 10 1.81 4.62 -7.56
CA GLN A 10 3.19 4.74 -7.10
C GLN A 10 3.45 6.21 -6.80
N GLU A 11 3.73 6.53 -5.55
CA GLU A 11 3.99 7.90 -5.11
C GLU A 11 5.39 8.01 -4.50
N PRO A 12 6.11 9.11 -4.76
CA PRO A 12 7.31 9.42 -4.00
C PRO A 12 6.93 9.76 -2.56
N ILE A 13 7.68 9.24 -1.59
CA ILE A 13 7.48 9.54 -0.18
C ILE A 13 8.75 10.15 0.40
N SER A 14 8.58 11.16 1.25
CA SER A 14 9.72 11.75 1.95
C SER A 14 10.23 10.79 3.04
N PRO A 15 11.55 10.73 3.29
CA PRO A 15 12.13 9.89 4.34
C PRO A 15 11.58 10.21 5.72
N SER A 16 11.24 11.47 5.99
CA SER A 16 10.60 11.87 7.24
C SER A 16 9.24 11.19 7.43
N ILE A 17 8.44 11.04 6.37
CA ILE A 17 7.13 10.37 6.41
C ILE A 17 7.31 8.85 6.53
N PHE A 18 8.27 8.30 5.78
CA PHE A 18 8.59 6.87 5.84
C PHE A 18 9.05 6.43 7.24
N ASN A 19 9.97 7.18 7.84
CA ASN A 19 10.55 6.85 9.15
C ASN A 19 9.62 7.12 10.33
N THR A 20 8.65 8.02 10.19
CA THR A 20 7.70 8.35 11.28
C THR A 20 6.63 7.27 11.51
N LYS A 21 6.65 6.16 10.74
CA LYS A 21 5.83 4.94 10.93
C LYS A 21 4.30 5.12 10.98
N LYS A 22 3.77 6.30 10.64
CA LYS A 22 2.32 6.57 10.67
C LYS A 22 1.59 6.23 9.37
N LEU A 23 2.29 5.82 8.32
CA LEU A 23 1.66 5.53 7.03
C LEU A 23 1.41 4.03 6.88
N VAL A 24 0.17 3.65 6.61
CA VAL A 24 -0.19 2.31 6.13
C VAL A 24 0.19 2.23 4.65
N TYR A 25 1.44 1.87 4.36
CA TYR A 25 1.95 1.71 2.99
C TYR A 25 2.04 0.24 2.54
N SER A 26 1.95 -0.69 3.48
CA SER A 26 2.02 -2.13 3.20
C SER A 26 0.64 -2.77 3.31
N CYS A 27 0.40 -3.82 2.53
CA CYS A 27 -0.80 -4.64 2.67
C CYS A 27 -0.85 -5.31 4.04
N GLU A 28 0.29 -5.65 4.64
CA GLU A 28 0.34 -6.30 5.96
C GLU A 28 -0.21 -5.41 7.09
N ASP A 29 -0.16 -4.10 6.89
CA ASP A 29 -0.75 -3.10 7.79
C ASP A 29 -2.22 -2.76 7.42
N CYS A 30 -2.78 -3.35 6.36
CA CYS A 30 -4.11 -3.04 5.86
C CYS A 30 -5.18 -4.02 6.40
N SER A 31 -6.33 -3.48 6.81
CA SER A 31 -7.47 -4.26 7.32
C SER A 31 -8.02 -5.29 6.33
N PHE A 32 -7.84 -5.08 5.02
CA PHE A 32 -8.33 -5.98 3.97
C PHE A 32 -7.32 -7.09 3.59
N PHE A 33 -6.18 -7.18 4.27
CA PHE A 33 -5.18 -8.18 3.96
C PHE A 33 -5.35 -9.45 4.80
N ILE A 34 -5.49 -10.57 4.10
CA ILE A 34 -5.62 -11.89 4.71
C ILE A 34 -4.22 -12.49 4.78
N ASN A 35 -3.59 -12.37 5.96
CA ASN A 35 -2.21 -12.81 6.18
C ASN A 35 -2.00 -14.31 5.88
N GLU A 36 -2.96 -15.17 6.27
CA GLU A 36 -2.91 -16.62 6.02
C GLU A 36 -2.75 -16.96 4.53
N LYS A 37 -3.44 -16.22 3.67
CA LYS A 37 -3.45 -16.44 2.22
C LYS A 37 -2.50 -15.51 1.48
N LYS A 38 -1.82 -14.60 2.19
CA LYS A 38 -1.04 -13.48 1.65
C LYS A 38 -1.76 -12.72 0.54
N THR A 39 -3.08 -12.58 0.64
CA THR A 39 -3.94 -12.01 -0.41
C THR A 39 -4.77 -10.84 0.11
N CYS A 40 -5.20 -9.97 -0.79
CA CYS A 40 -6.10 -8.88 -0.48
C CYS A 40 -7.55 -9.32 -0.69
N GLU A 41 -8.40 -9.21 0.33
CA GLU A 41 -9.81 -9.60 0.28
C GLU A 41 -10.58 -8.86 -0.82
N ILE A 42 -10.23 -7.59 -1.05
CA ILE A 42 -10.87 -6.73 -2.06
C ILE A 42 -10.33 -6.94 -3.48
N GLY A 43 -9.50 -7.96 -3.71
CA GLY A 43 -9.06 -8.43 -5.02
C GLY A 43 -7.84 -7.74 -5.62
N PHE A 44 -7.09 -6.95 -4.83
CA PHE A 44 -5.83 -6.37 -5.29
C PHE A 44 -4.66 -7.36 -5.24
N ASN A 45 -3.68 -7.15 -6.12
CA ASN A 45 -2.45 -7.92 -6.10
C ASN A 45 -1.55 -7.46 -4.94
N SER A 46 -1.75 -8.05 -3.77
CA SER A 46 -1.01 -7.78 -2.52
C SER A 46 0.50 -7.99 -2.62
N LYS A 47 1.00 -8.78 -3.57
CA LYS A 47 2.44 -9.09 -3.68
C LYS A 47 3.29 -7.82 -3.79
N LEU A 48 2.84 -6.89 -4.64
CA LEU A 48 3.53 -5.60 -4.88
C LEU A 48 3.42 -4.61 -3.72
N TYR A 49 2.64 -4.95 -2.69
CA TYR A 49 2.36 -4.13 -1.51
C TYR A 49 2.85 -4.79 -0.22
N GLN A 50 3.57 -5.91 -0.29
CA GLN A 50 4.22 -6.48 0.88
C GLN A 50 5.31 -5.53 1.39
N GLN A 51 5.49 -5.48 2.70
CA GLN A 51 6.41 -4.58 3.37
C GLN A 51 7.83 -4.74 2.83
N GLU A 52 8.27 -5.97 2.59
CA GLU A 52 9.58 -6.26 1.98
C GLU A 52 9.74 -5.59 0.60
N GLN A 53 8.73 -5.71 -0.26
CA GLN A 53 8.78 -5.18 -1.61
C GLN A 53 8.69 -3.64 -1.63
N GLN A 54 7.87 -3.08 -0.76
CA GLN A 54 7.75 -1.64 -0.53
C GLN A 54 9.06 -1.04 0.00
N ASN A 55 9.69 -1.68 0.99
CA ASN A 55 11.00 -1.28 1.50
C ASN A 55 12.07 -1.37 0.40
N SER A 56 12.09 -2.44 -0.39
CA SER A 56 13.03 -2.54 -1.51
C SER A 56 12.79 -1.45 -2.56
N LEU A 57 11.54 -1.11 -2.85
CA LEU A 57 11.19 -0.07 -3.83
C LEU A 57 11.60 1.31 -3.32
N TYR A 58 11.33 1.60 -2.06
CA TYR A 58 11.71 2.84 -1.43
C TYR A 58 13.23 3.01 -1.38
N ASN A 59 13.97 1.96 -1.02
CA ASN A 59 15.43 2.00 -1.00
C ASN A 59 16.05 2.17 -2.40
N LYS A 60 15.38 1.70 -3.46
CA LYS A 60 15.87 1.80 -4.85
C LYS A 60 15.47 3.10 -5.54
N GLU A 61 14.23 3.54 -5.35
CA GLU A 61 13.63 4.64 -6.12
C GLU A 61 13.11 5.80 -5.25
N GLY A 62 13.06 5.66 -3.93
CA GLY A 62 12.42 6.64 -3.04
C GLY A 62 10.90 6.68 -3.17
N LYS A 63 10.30 5.62 -3.71
CA LYS A 63 8.86 5.52 -4.00
C LYS A 63 8.22 4.34 -3.31
N LEU A 64 6.91 4.45 -3.07
CA LEU A 64 6.07 3.39 -2.52
C LEU A 64 4.85 3.21 -3.41
N ASN A 65 4.38 1.97 -3.56
CA ASN A 65 3.08 1.73 -4.18
C ASN A 65 2.03 1.84 -3.08
N ILE A 66 1.19 2.86 -3.13
CA ILE A 66 0.13 3.08 -2.16
C ILE A 66 -1.17 2.58 -2.78
N CYS A 67 -1.85 1.70 -2.04
CA CYS A 67 -3.22 1.35 -2.35
C CYS A 67 -4.11 2.47 -1.81
N LEU A 68 -4.54 3.38 -2.68
CA LEU A 68 -5.49 4.43 -2.32
C LEU A 68 -6.90 3.83 -2.34
N PHE A 69 -7.18 3.00 -1.33
CA PHE A 69 -8.55 2.70 -0.95
C PHE A 69 -9.03 3.87 -0.10
N LEU A 70 -9.50 4.93 -0.76
CA LEU A 70 -10.22 6.00 -0.09
C LEU A 70 -11.55 5.40 0.39
N GLU A 71 -11.59 4.91 1.63
CA GLU A 71 -12.83 4.95 2.40
C GLU A 71 -13.18 6.43 2.54
N ILE A 72 -14.00 6.92 1.63
CA ILE A 72 -14.74 8.15 1.86
C ILE A 72 -15.86 7.74 2.81
N ASP A 73 -15.75 8.13 4.07
CA ASP A 73 -16.86 8.16 5.03
C ASP A 73 -17.95 9.12 4.52
#